data_AF-A0A7V0MG29-F1
#
_entry.id   AF-A0A7V0MG29-F1
#
_cell.length_a   1.000
_cell.length_b   1.000
_cell.length_c   1.000
_cell.angle_alpha   90.00
_cell.angle_beta   90.00
_cell.angle_gamma   90.00
#
_symmetry.space_group_name_H-M   'P 1'
#
loop_
_entity.id
_entity.type
_entity.pdbx_description
1 polymer ?
#
loop_
_entity_poly.entity_id
_entity_poly.type
_entity_poly.pdbx_seq_one_letter_code
_entity_poly.pdbx_strand_id
1 'polypeptide(L)'
;MKIDKIGEWSEIKLEIIKEYAHALTTIMKNQSWCQGYAYIDAFSGLGVHISRKTGEFIKGSPLNALEIENPFTEYHYIDIDKEKTKVLSRLTHDIPNIKI
;
A
#
# COMPACT_ATOMS: atom_id res chain seq x y z
N MET A 1 -16.25 0.03 13.23
CA MET A 1 -15.20 0.20 12.21
C MET A 1 -15.81 0.85 10.99
N LYS A 2 -15.20 1.91 10.44
CA LYS A 2 -15.72 2.64 9.27
C LYS A 2 -14.70 2.56 8.15
N ILE A 3 -15.13 2.12 6.97
CA ILE A 3 -14.29 2.15 5.77
C ILE A 3 -14.32 3.56 5.19
N ASP A 4 -13.15 4.11 4.92
CA ASP A 4 -13.04 5.48 4.42
C ASP A 4 -13.60 5.57 3.00
N LYS A 5 -14.45 6.57 2.78
CA LYS A 5 -14.98 6.90 1.46
C LYS A 5 -14.11 7.96 0.80
N ILE A 6 -13.50 7.61 -0.33
CA ILE A 6 -12.54 8.46 -1.02
C ILE A 6 -13.13 9.07 -2.30
N GLY A 7 -12.65 10.25 -2.69
CA GLY A 7 -13.03 10.90 -3.94
C GLY A 7 -12.00 10.66 -5.04
N GLU A 8 -12.33 11.09 -6.25
CA GLU A 8 -11.52 10.94 -7.47
C GLU A 8 -10.04 11.33 -7.29
N TRP A 9 -9.76 12.43 -6.60
CA TRP A 9 -8.37 12.83 -6.32
C TRP A 9 -7.57 11.77 -5.57
N SER A 10 -8.19 11.09 -4.62
CA SER A 10 -7.53 10.02 -3.86
C SER A 10 -7.31 8.78 -4.71
N GLU A 11 -8.23 8.47 -5.62
CA GLU A 11 -8.08 7.39 -6.60
C GLU A 11 -6.90 7.67 -7.54
N ILE A 12 -6.82 8.89 -8.09
CA ILE A 12 -5.69 9.34 -8.92
C ILE A 12 -4.37 9.27 -8.15
N LYS A 13 -4.35 9.72 -6.89
CA LYS A 13 -3.16 9.63 -6.03
C LYS A 13 -2.67 8.19 -5.86
N LEU A 14 -3.59 7.24 -5.66
CA LEU A 14 -3.26 5.82 -5.52
C LEU A 14 -2.61 5.27 -6.80
N GLU A 15 -3.14 5.67 -7.96
CA GLU A 15 -2.57 5.30 -9.25
C GLU A 15 -1.17 5.89 -9.45
N ILE A 16 -0.97 7.17 -9.14
CA ILE A 16 0.34 7.82 -9.22
C ILE A 16 1.38 7.11 -8.35
N ILE A 17 1.02 6.76 -7.11
CA ILE A 17 1.93 6.04 -6.20
C ILE A 17 2.28 4.66 -6.76
N LYS A 18 1.30 3.94 -7.32
CA LYS A 18 1.50 2.62 -7.91
C LYS A 18 2.46 2.69 -9.10
N GLU A 19 2.23 3.60 -10.04
CA GLU A 19 3.09 3.80 -11.21
C GLU A 19 4.51 4.23 -10.81
N TYR A 20 4.63 5.16 -9.86
CA TYR A 20 5.94 5.58 -9.35
C TYR A 20 6.69 4.42 -8.70
N ALA A 21 6.00 3.62 -7.89
CA ALA A 21 6.61 2.48 -7.22
C ALA A 21 7.03 1.39 -8.22
N HIS A 22 6.25 1.13 -9.27
CA HIS A 22 6.66 0.24 -10.36
C HIS A 22 7.93 0.73 -11.06
N ALA A 23 7.99 2.02 -11.43
CA ALA A 23 9.17 2.61 -12.05
C ALA A 23 10.40 2.54 -11.13
N LEU A 24 10.24 2.90 -9.85
CA LEU A 24 11.31 2.86 -8.85
C LEU A 24 11.86 1.43 -8.70
N THR A 25 11.01 0.46 -8.40
CA THR A 25 11.42 -0.92 -8.16
C THR A 25 12.08 -1.55 -9.39
N THR A 26 11.63 -1.19 -10.60
CA THR A 26 12.24 -1.61 -11.87
C THR A 26 13.67 -1.08 -12.03
N ILE A 27 13.94 0.14 -11.60
CA ILE A 27 15.30 0.72 -11.61
C ILE A 27 16.15 0.09 -10.50
N MET A 28 15.61 0.04 -9.28
CA MET A 28 16.33 -0.35 -8.08
C MET A 28 16.78 -1.82 -8.10
N LYS A 29 15.99 -2.74 -8.67
CA LYS A 29 16.37 -4.17 -8.75
C LYS A 29 17.67 -4.45 -9.52
N ASN A 30 18.07 -3.53 -10.40
CA ASN A 30 19.27 -3.68 -11.24
C ASN A 30 20.51 -2.98 -10.64
N GLN A 31 20.38 -2.38 -9.45
CA GLN A 31 21.47 -1.65 -8.80
C GLN A 31 22.28 -2.61 -7.93
N SER A 32 23.52 -2.91 -8.32
CA SER A 32 24.40 -3.85 -7.59
C SER A 32 24.72 -3.41 -6.16
N TRP A 33 24.64 -2.11 -5.86
CA TRP A 33 24.85 -1.55 -4.52
C TRP A 33 23.58 -1.62 -3.65
N CYS A 34 22.40 -1.82 -4.23
CA CYS A 34 21.15 -1.84 -3.50
C CYS A 34 20.83 -3.27 -3.04
N GLN A 35 21.05 -3.54 -1.75
CA GLN A 35 20.77 -4.87 -1.17
C GLN A 35 19.30 -5.08 -0.81
N GLY A 36 18.50 -4.02 -0.85
CA GLY A 36 17.07 -4.05 -0.56
C GLY A 36 16.48 -2.65 -0.46
N TYR A 37 15.18 -2.55 -0.62
CA TYR A 37 14.43 -1.30 -0.52
C TYR A 37 13.07 -1.54 0.12
N ALA A 38 12.64 -0.60 0.95
CA ALA A 38 11.44 -0.72 1.78
C ALA A 38 10.32 0.17 1.25
N TYR A 39 9.08 -0.31 1.38
CA TYR A 39 7.90 0.53 1.24
C TYR A 39 7.42 0.96 2.63
N ILE A 40 7.30 2.26 2.86
CA ILE A 40 6.85 2.81 4.13
C ILE A 40 5.60 3.64 3.87
N ASP A 41 4.48 3.23 4.45
CA ASP A 41 3.21 3.95 4.38
C ASP A 41 2.80 4.44 5.76
N ALA A 42 3.04 5.74 6.01
CA ALA A 42 2.81 6.38 7.29
C ALA A 42 1.31 6.62 7.62
N PHE A 43 0.43 6.40 6.63
CA PHE A 43 -1.02 6.61 6.75
C PHE A 43 -1.76 5.48 6.02
N SER A 44 -1.36 4.25 6.30
CA SER A 44 -1.76 3.04 5.57
C SER A 44 -3.26 2.73 5.65
N GLY A 45 -3.95 3.23 6.67
CA GLY A 45 -5.35 2.95 6.89
C GLY A 45 -5.63 1.46 7.05
N LEU A 46 -6.83 1.04 6.65
CA LEU A 46 -7.24 -0.36 6.75
C LEU A 46 -6.92 -1.18 5.48
N GLY A 47 -6.21 -0.58 4.52
CA GLY A 47 -5.84 -1.20 3.24
C GLY A 47 -6.86 -1.15 2.11
N VAL A 48 -8.14 -0.85 2.39
CA VAL A 48 -9.17 -0.66 1.36
C VAL A 48 -10.03 0.57 1.63
N HIS A 49 -10.60 1.12 0.57
CA HIS A 49 -11.48 2.28 0.58
C HIS A 49 -12.76 1.98 -0.22
N ILE A 50 -13.75 2.86 -0.08
CA ILE A 50 -14.95 2.86 -0.94
C ILE A 50 -14.92 4.11 -1.83
N SER A 51 -15.07 3.95 -3.14
CA SER A 51 -15.22 5.09 -4.04
C SER A 51 -16.52 5.85 -3.74
N ARG A 52 -16.45 7.18 -3.62
CA ARG A 52 -17.65 8.02 -3.57
C ARG A 52 -18.39 8.05 -4.91
N LYS A 53 -17.70 7.78 -6.02
CA LYS A 53 -18.25 7.83 -7.37
C LYS A 53 -18.98 6.54 -7.72
N THR A 54 -18.36 5.38 -7.47
CA THR A 54 -18.93 4.07 -7.87
C THR A 54 -19.55 3.30 -6.70
N GLY A 55 -19.19 3.61 -5.46
CA GLY A 55 -19.59 2.81 -4.29
C GLY A 55 -18.83 1.50 -4.13
N GLU A 56 -17.88 1.20 -5.03
CA GLU A 56 -17.10 -0.04 -5.03
C GLU A 56 -15.88 0.03 -4.12
N PHE A 57 -15.34 -1.14 -3.79
CA PHE A 57 -14.09 -1.26 -3.06
C PHE A 57 -12.90 -0.94 -3.96
N ILE A 58 -11.98 -0.13 -3.44
CA ILE A 58 -10.71 0.21 -4.07
C ILE A 58 -9.58 -0.14 -3.10
N LYS A 59 -8.52 -0.77 -3.61
CA LYS A 59 -7.32 -1.05 -2.82
C LYS A 59 -6.59 0.25 -2.49
N GLY A 60 -6.24 0.40 -1.21
CA GLY A 60 -5.41 1.50 -0.73
C GLY A 60 -3.94 1.29 -1.07
N SER A 61 -3.12 2.28 -0.71
CA SER A 61 -1.67 2.29 -0.92
C SER A 61 -0.93 1.07 -0.36
N PRO A 62 -1.21 0.55 0.85
CA PRO A 62 -0.45 -0.59 1.36
C PRO A 62 -0.72 -1.86 0.54
N LEU A 63 -1.95 -2.08 0.08
CA LEU A 63 -2.30 -3.24 -0.74
C LEU A 63 -1.83 -3.08 -2.18
N ASN A 64 -1.91 -1.89 -2.76
CA ASN A 64 -1.39 -1.63 -4.11
C ASN A 64 0.12 -1.91 -4.20
N ALA A 65 0.88 -1.58 -3.14
CA ALA A 65 2.32 -1.82 -3.10
C ALA A 65 2.70 -3.32 -3.10
N LEU A 66 1.78 -4.20 -2.71
CA LEU A 66 1.97 -5.66 -2.74
C LEU A 66 1.78 -6.25 -4.14
N GLU A 67 1.15 -5.53 -5.06
CA GLU A 67 0.83 -6.00 -6.41
C GLU A 67 1.84 -5.52 -7.47
N ILE A 68 2.94 -4.90 -7.02
CA ILE A 68 3.98 -4.42 -7.91
C ILE A 68 4.81 -5.62 -8.37
N GLU A 69 5.07 -5.68 -9.68
CA GLU A 69 5.80 -6.76 -10.35
C GLU A 69 7.18 -7.04 -9.72
N ASN A 70 7.91 -5.98 -9.38
CA ASN A 70 9.18 -6.07 -8.66
C ASN A 70 8.91 -5.71 -7.19
N PRO A 71 8.75 -6.69 -6.29
CA PRO A 71 8.30 -6.43 -4.92
C PRO A 71 9.36 -5.69 -4.10
N PHE A 72 8.90 -4.95 -3.10
CA PHE A 72 9.77 -4.39 -2.07
C PHE A 72 10.33 -5.51 -1.18
N THR A 73 11.50 -5.27 -0.60
CA THR A 73 12.13 -6.23 0.31
C THR A 73 11.37 -6.35 1.63
N GLU A 74 10.86 -5.21 2.11
CA GLU A 74 10.04 -5.13 3.32
C GLU A 74 9.01 -3.99 3.22
N TYR A 75 7.95 -4.13 4.00
CA TYR A 75 6.83 -3.20 4.05
C TYR A 75 6.61 -2.75 5.50
N HIS A 76 6.40 -1.46 5.69
CA HIS A 76 6.10 -0.85 6.98
C HIS A 76 4.81 -0.04 6.86
N TYR A 77 3.74 -0.50 7.49
CA TYR A 77 2.44 0.15 7.47
C TYR A 77 2.16 0.76 8.83
N ILE A 78 1.93 2.06 8.87
CA ILE A 78 1.72 2.79 10.12
C ILE A 78 0.35 3.47 10.00
N ASP A 79 -0.42 3.42 11.08
CA ASP A 79 -1.62 4.24 11.26
C ASP A 79 -1.85 4.48 12.76
N ILE A 80 -2.40 5.64 13.09
CA ILE A 80 -2.74 5.99 14.48
C ILE A 80 -3.98 5.23 14.96
N ASP A 81 -4.87 4.86 14.04
CA ASP A 81 -6.07 4.08 14.31
C ASP A 81 -5.72 2.59 14.40
N LYS A 82 -5.61 2.10 15.64
CA LYS A 82 -5.29 0.71 15.95
C LYS A 82 -6.30 -0.30 15.38
N GLU A 83 -7.55 0.10 15.14
CA GLU A 83 -8.53 -0.82 14.56
C GLU A 83 -8.27 -0.99 13.06
N LYS A 84 -7.80 0.05 12.37
CA LYS A 84 -7.37 -0.05 10.97
C LYS A 84 -6.15 -0.94 10.83
N THR A 85 -5.13 -0.76 11.68
CA THR A 85 -3.90 -1.58 11.62
C THR A 85 -4.18 -3.06 11.93
N LYS A 86 -5.08 -3.36 12.89
CA LYS A 86 -5.51 -4.76 13.15
C LYS A 86 -6.15 -5.42 11.95
N VAL A 87 -6.96 -4.68 11.18
CA VAL A 87 -7.61 -5.21 9.97
C VAL A 87 -6.58 -5.41 8.88
N LEU A 88 -5.72 -4.42 8.65
CA LEU A 88 -4.65 -4.52 7.66
C LEU A 88 -3.73 -5.71 7.97
N SER A 89 -3.40 -5.94 9.24
CA SER A 89 -2.64 -7.11 9.70
C SER A 89 -3.32 -8.44 9.38
N ARG A 90 -4.65 -8.52 9.53
CA ARG A 90 -5.40 -9.72 9.11
C ARG A 90 -5.40 -9.92 7.59
N LEU A 91 -5.54 -8.83 6.83
CA LEU A 91 -5.55 -8.87 5.36
C LEU A 91 -4.19 -9.28 4.77
N THR A 92 -3.11 -9.08 5.53
CA THR A 92 -1.74 -9.26 5.07
C THR A 92 -0.98 -10.34 5.84
N HIS A 93 -1.68 -11.14 6.65
CA HIS A 93 -1.09 -12.12 7.57
C HIS A 93 -0.18 -13.15 6.87
N ASP A 94 -0.58 -13.60 5.68
CA ASP A 94 0.14 -14.64 4.93
C ASP A 94 1.30 -14.09 4.08
N ILE A 95 1.52 -12.77 4.11
CA ILE A 95 2.52 -12.11 3.29
C ILE A 95 3.77 -11.83 4.16
N PRO A 96 4.94 -12.31 3.77
CA PRO A 96 6.17 -12.13 4.55
C PRO A 96 6.65 -10.68 4.54
N ASN A 97 7.51 -10.35 5.51
CA ASN A 97 8.24 -9.07 5.58
C ASN A 97 7.36 -7.82 5.71
N ILE A 98 6.17 -7.95 6.31
CA ILE A 98 5.28 -6.83 6.64
C ILE A 98 5.39 -6.50 8.14
N LYS A 99 5.55 -5.21 8.45
CA LYS A 99 5.56 -4.64 9.80
C LYS A 99 4.41 -3.64 9.91
N ILE A 100 3.58 -3.79 10.94
CA ILE A 100 2.39 -2.95 11.19
C ILE A 100 2.34 -2.54 12.65
#